data_AF-A0A1I2H9J2-F1
#
_entry.id   AF-A0A1I2H9J2-F1
#
_cell.length_a   1.000
_cell.length_b   1.000
_cell.length_c   1.000
_cell.angle_alpha   90.00
_cell.angle_beta   90.00
_cell.angle_gamma   90.00
#
_symmetry.space_group_name_H-M   'P 1'
#
loop_
_entity.id
_entity.type
_entity.pdbx_description
1 polymer ?
#
loop_
_entity_poly.entity_id
_entity_poly.type
_entity_poly.pdbx_seq_one_letter_code
_entity_poly.pdbx_strand_id
1 'polypeptide(L)'
;MLIDPSFDADRPWLRFPIDQFYVTPDVAVVSIERRGYIGSDHFPMAATIRLDARLAADLNTSPPPISDEERELIAASVGRTRQMLGQKSP
;
A
#
# COMPACT_ATOMS: atom_id res chain seq x y z
N MET A 1 -22.31 -8.24 8.72
CA MET A 1 -22.25 -7.55 7.43
C MET A 1 -20.95 -6.76 7.42
N LEU A 2 -19.88 -7.38 6.95
CA LEU A 2 -18.60 -6.70 6.77
C LEU A 2 -18.75 -5.79 5.56
N ILE A 3 -18.71 -4.49 5.79
CA ILE A 3 -18.59 -3.49 4.73
C ILE A 3 -17.11 -3.50 4.41
N ASP A 4 -16.70 -4.31 3.44
CA ASP A 4 -15.46 -4.03 2.72
C ASP A 4 -15.73 -2.73 1.95
N PRO A 5 -15.07 -1.61 2.23
CA PRO A 5 -15.22 -0.41 1.41
C PRO A 5 -14.59 -0.70 0.04
N SER A 6 -15.31 -1.41 -0.83
CA SER A 6 -14.86 -1.68 -2.20
C SER A 6 -14.74 -0.34 -2.92
N PHE A 7 -13.52 0.06 -3.25
CA PHE A 7 -13.23 1.30 -3.96
C PHE A 7 -13.42 1.10 -5.46
N ASP A 8 -14.68 0.88 -5.82
CA ASP A 8 -15.15 0.44 -7.12
C ASP A 8 -14.52 1.22 -8.30
N ALA A 9 -13.68 0.51 -9.07
CA ALA A 9 -13.01 1.00 -10.26
C ALA A 9 -13.97 1.55 -11.34
N ASP A 10 -15.24 1.13 -11.38
CA ASP A 10 -16.25 1.68 -12.30
C ASP A 10 -16.73 3.08 -11.89
N ARG A 11 -16.44 3.53 -10.67
CA ARG A 11 -16.83 4.86 -10.17
C ARG A 11 -15.61 5.78 -10.13
N PRO A 12 -15.46 6.72 -11.09
CA PRO A 12 -14.26 7.56 -11.17
C PRO A 12 -13.93 8.34 -9.89
N TRP A 13 -14.95 8.71 -9.12
CA TRP A 13 -14.81 9.43 -7.84
C TRP A 13 -14.41 8.56 -6.65
N LEU A 14 -14.34 7.23 -6.81
CA LEU A 14 -13.85 6.29 -5.80
C LEU A 14 -12.47 5.70 -6.13
N ARG A 15 -11.83 6.15 -7.22
CA ARG A 15 -10.52 5.64 -7.66
C ARG A 15 -9.37 6.22 -6.83
N PHE A 16 -9.34 5.90 -5.54
CA PHE A 16 -8.24 6.29 -4.67
C PHE A 16 -7.01 5.40 -4.88
N PRO A 17 -5.78 5.94 -4.81
CA PRO A 17 -4.55 5.16 -4.96
C PRO A 17 -4.23 4.41 -3.65
N ILE A 18 -4.96 3.33 -3.38
CA ILE A 18 -4.84 2.54 -2.14
C ILE A 18 -4.02 1.26 -2.31
N ASP A 19 -3.73 0.86 -3.55
CA ASP A 19 -2.92 -0.31 -3.83
C ASP A 19 -1.45 -0.02 -3.50
N GLN A 20 -0.92 -0.71 -2.49
CA GLN A 20 0.43 -0.53 -1.99
C GLN A 20 1.37 -1.63 -2.51
N PHE A 21 2.58 -1.24 -2.92
CA PHE A 21 3.64 -2.16 -3.35
C PHE A 21 4.91 -1.86 -2.56
N TYR A 22 5.37 -2.82 -1.76
CA TYR A 22 6.56 -2.70 -0.92
C TYR A 22 7.66 -3.63 -1.41
N VAL A 23 8.90 -3.13 -1.40
CA VAL A 23 10.09 -3.91 -1.72
C VAL A 23 11.15 -3.73 -0.63
N THR A 24 12.04 -4.71 -0.50
CA THR A 24 13.22 -4.57 0.34
C THR A 24 14.24 -3.63 -0.32
N PRO A 25 15.19 -3.05 0.44
CA PRO A 25 16.17 -2.10 -0.10
C PRO A 25 17.01 -2.63 -1.27
N ASP A 26 17.18 -3.95 -1.39
CA ASP A 26 18.02 -4.59 -2.42
C ASP A 26 17.30 -4.82 -3.76
N VAL A 27 16.03 -4.42 -3.86
CA VAL A 27 15.19 -4.63 -5.05
C VAL A 27 14.89 -3.29 -5.70
N ALA A 28 15.39 -3.10 -6.93
CA ALA A 28 15.16 -1.90 -7.70
C ALA A 28 13.79 -1.93 -8.36
N VAL A 29 13.00 -0.86 -8.18
CA VAL A 29 11.72 -0.67 -8.87
C VAL A 29 11.97 0.12 -10.15
N VAL A 30 11.85 -0.54 -11.30
CA VAL A 30 12.08 0.08 -12.62
C VAL A 30 10.83 0.82 -13.08
N SER A 31 9.66 0.22 -12.88
CA SER A 31 8.38 0.85 -13.19
C SER A 31 7.26 0.27 -12.34
N ILE A 32 6.24 1.09 -12.09
CA ILE A 32 4.95 0.68 -11.58
C ILE A 32 3.87 1.37 -12.40
N GLU A 33 2.89 0.60 -12.87
CA GLU A 33 1.83 1.13 -13.72
C GLU A 33 0.49 0.46 -13.43
N ARG A 34 -0.56 1.27 -13.45
CA ARG A 34 -1.95 0.82 -13.36
C ARG A 34 -2.44 0.40 -14.74
N ARG A 35 -2.97 -0.81 -14.86
CA ARG A 35 -3.52 -1.35 -16.10
C ARG A 35 -4.99 -0.96 -16.29
N GLY A 36 -5.52 -1.33 -17.45
CA GLY A 36 -6.92 -1.11 -17.81
C GLY A 36 -7.90 -1.83 -16.88
N TYR A 37 -9.13 -1.37 -16.88
CA TYR A 37 -10.23 -2.01 -16.15
C TYR A 37 -10.51 -3.40 -16.72
N ILE A 38 -10.73 -4.39 -15.84
CA ILE A 38 -10.98 -5.79 -16.22
C ILE A 38 -12.28 -6.36 -15.65
N GLY A 39 -13.15 -5.54 -15.06
CA GLY A 39 -14.37 -6.01 -14.39
C GLY A 39 -14.20 -6.30 -12.89
N SER A 40 -13.03 -6.00 -12.30
CA SER A 40 -12.80 -6.01 -10.85
C SER A 40 -12.95 -4.60 -10.29
N ASP A 41 -13.47 -4.51 -9.07
CA ASP A 41 -13.50 -3.28 -8.27
C ASP A 41 -12.11 -2.64 -8.04
N HIS A 42 -11.00 -3.35 -8.30
CA HIS A 42 -9.64 -2.81 -8.33
C HIS A 42 -9.05 -2.81 -9.75
N PHE A 43 -8.10 -1.90 -9.98
CA PHE A 43 -7.29 -1.94 -11.20
C PHE A 43 -6.11 -2.90 -11.02
N PRO A 44 -5.77 -3.72 -12.03
CA PRO A 44 -4.53 -4.49 -11.97
C PRO A 44 -3.32 -3.56 -11.97
N MET A 45 -2.39 -3.80 -11.05
CA MET A 45 -1.11 -3.10 -10.99
C MET A 45 -0.01 -3.99 -11.57
N ALA A 46 0.85 -3.44 -12.41
CA ALA A 46 2.02 -4.13 -12.95
C ALA A 46 3.29 -3.41 -12.49
N ALA A 47 4.25 -4.16 -11.97
CA ALA A 47 5.55 -3.64 -11.57
C ALA A 47 6.67 -4.40 -12.30
N THR A 48 7.68 -3.67 -12.76
CA THR A 48 8.93 -4.25 -13.26
C THR A 48 10.01 -4.03 -12.20
N ILE A 49 10.63 -5.11 -11.75
CA ILE A 49 11.67 -5.06 -10.72
C ILE A 49 12.98 -5.67 -11.22
N ARG A 50 14.07 -5.28 -10.57
CA ARG A 50 15.37 -5.95 -10.69
C ARG A 50 15.94 -6.27 -9.32
N LEU A 51 16.53 -7.46 -9.20
CA LEU A 51 17.26 -7.88 -8.00
C LEU A 51 18.70 -7.37 -8.09
N ASP A 52 18.88 -6.09 -7.83
CA ASP A 52 20.15 -5.37 -8.00
C ASP A 52 20.21 -4.23 -6.99
N ALA A 53 20.93 -4.45 -5.89
CA ALA A 53 21.00 -3.51 -4.77
C ALA A 53 21.68 -2.18 -5.16
N ARG A 54 22.62 -2.20 -6.11
CA ARG A 54 23.26 -0.96 -6.59
C ARG A 54 22.26 -0.13 -7.37
N LEU A 55 21.55 -0.77 -8.30
CA LEU A 55 20.49 -0.09 -9.05
C LEU A 55 19.36 0.38 -8.13
N ALA A 56 19.05 -0.36 -7.08
CA ALA A 56 18.01 0.00 -6.12
C ALA A 56 18.38 1.29 -5.37
N ALA A 57 19.64 1.43 -4.96
CA ALA A 57 20.13 2.66 -4.31
C ALA A 57 20.04 3.90 -5.22
N ASP A 58 20.16 3.70 -6.55
CA ASP A 58 20.08 4.78 -7.53
C ASP A 58 18.64 5.13 -7.92
N LEU A 59 17.76 4.13 -8.06
CA LEU A 59 16.40 4.30 -8.57
C LEU A 59 15.34 4.53 -7.48
N ASN A 60 15.49 3.90 -6.32
CA ASN A 60 14.47 3.95 -5.28
C ASN A 60 14.69 5.17 -4.37
N THR A 61 13.62 5.91 -4.12
CA THR A 61 13.62 6.91 -3.04
C THR A 61 13.21 6.25 -1.74
N SER A 62 14.08 6.31 -0.74
CA SER A 62 13.70 5.89 0.61
C SER A 62 12.80 6.97 1.24
N PRO A 63 11.61 6.60 1.76
CA PRO A 63 10.82 7.55 2.54
C PRO A 63 11.60 7.96 3.79
N PRO A 64 11.35 9.17 4.33
CA PRO A 64 11.93 9.56 5.60
C PRO A 64 11.54 8.55 6.69
N PRO A 65 12.42 8.32 7.67
CA PRO A 65 12.10 7.46 8.79
C PRO A 65 10.88 8.00 9.54
N ILE A 66 9.95 7.11 9.87
CA ILE A 66 8.77 7.43 10.66
C ILE A 66 9.20 7.86 12.06
N SER A 67 8.75 9.04 12.50
CA SER A 67 9.01 9.57 13.84
C SER A 67 8.32 8.75 14.93
N ASP A 68 8.79 8.89 16.18
CA ASP A 68 8.19 8.21 17.32
C ASP A 68 6.73 8.63 17.55
N GLU A 69 6.42 9.91 17.30
CA GLU A 69 5.05 10.44 17.37
C GLU A 69 4.13 9.78 16.32
N GLU A 70 4.59 9.70 15.06
CA GLU A 70 3.83 9.03 14.01
C GLU A 70 3.63 7.54 14.31
N ARG A 71 4.64 6.86 14.88
CA ARG A 71 4.52 5.47 15.31
C ARG A 71 3.44 5.29 16.38
N GLU A 72 3.39 6.18 17.36
CA GLU A 72 2.37 6.14 18.40
C GLU A 72 0.97 6.41 17.84
N LEU A 73 0.83 7.36 16.92
CA LEU A 73 -0.43 7.62 16.21
C LEU A 73 -0.91 6.41 15.41
N ILE A 74 0.00 5.73 14.70
CA ILE A 74 -0.29 4.49 13.96
C ILE A 74 -0.73 3.41 14.94
N ALA A 75 0.01 3.19 16.03
CA ALA A 75 -0.29 2.17 17.04
C ALA A 75 -1.66 2.41 17.69
N ALA A 76 -1.95 3.66 18.08
CA ALA A 76 -3.24 4.06 18.65
C ALA A 76 -4.38 3.85 17.65
N SER A 77 -4.17 4.20 16.36
CA SER A 77 -5.16 3.97 15.29
C SER A 77 -5.47 2.49 15.11
N VAL A 78 -4.42 1.65 14.98
CA VAL A 78 -4.56 0.19 14.87
C VAL A 78 -5.26 -0.38 16.10
N GLY A 79 -4.93 0.10 17.31
CA GLY A 79 -5.58 -0.32 18.56
C GLY A 79 -7.08 -0.03 18.57
N ARG A 80 -7.49 1.20 18.20
CA ARG A 80 -8.90 1.58 18.07
C ARG A 80 -9.64 0.68 17.07
N THR A 81 -9.05 0.46 15.90
CA THR A 81 -9.66 -0.40 14.87
C THR A 81 -9.82 -1.85 15.34
N ARG A 82 -8.81 -2.43 16.00
CA ARG A 82 -8.89 -3.78 16.57
C ARG A 82 -10.03 -3.91 17.60
N GLN A 83 -10.17 -2.91 18.48
CA GLN A 83 -11.25 -2.87 19.46
C GLN A 83 -12.62 -2.79 18.80
N MET A 84 -12.78 -1.91 17.79
CA MET A 84 -14.03 -1.80 17.02
C MET A 84 -14.41 -3.10 16.31
N LEU A 85 -13.42 -3.83 15.80
CA LEU A 85 -13.61 -5.11 15.11
C LEU A 85 -13.74 -6.31 16.06
N GLY A 86 -13.65 -6.10 17.38
CA GLY A 86 -13.75 -7.16 18.38
C GLY A 86 -12.58 -8.15 18.37
N GLN A 87 -11.44 -7.77 17.79
CA GLN A 87 -10.25 -8.62 17.82
C GLN A 87 -9.60 -8.57 19.21
N LYS A 88 -9.34 -9.74 19.80
CA LYS A 88 -8.55 -9.83 21.03
C LYS A 88 -7.13 -9.34 20.74
N SER A 89 -6.60 -8.47 21.61
CA SER A 89 -5.19 -8.11 21.58
C SER A 89 -4.33 -9.38 21.69
N PRO A 90 -3.22 -9.48 20.92
CA PRO A 90 -2.26 -10.57 21.06
C PRO A 90 -1.60 -10.57 22.44
#